data_AF-A0A352J0H4-F1
#
_entry.id   AF-A0A352J0H4-F1
#
_cell.length_a   1.000
_cell.length_b   1.000
_cell.length_c   1.000
_cell.angle_alpha   90.00
_cell.angle_beta   90.00
_cell.angle_gamma   90.00
#
_symmetry.space_group_name_H-M   'P 1'
#
loop_
_entity.id
_entity.type
_entity.pdbx_description
1 polymer ?
#
loop_
_entity_poly.entity_id
_entity_poly.type
_entity_poly.pdbx_seq_one_letter_code
_entity_poly.pdbx_strand_id
1 'polypeptide(L)'
;DQALKGELEFENKVRDLMKEYDKSPKDVLQILSAIDPSVSGAKADTTTGSRPKRPMKTYKNPHTGEVVKTRGGNHKTLNEWRQKHGKEAVQSWQQD
;
A
#
# COMPACT_ATOMS: atom_id res chain seq x y z
N ASP A 1 12.90 23.18 -28.57
CA ASP A 1 12.79 21.77 -29.00
C ASP A 1 13.99 20.88 -28.67
N GLN A 2 15.23 21.39 -28.63
CA GLN A 2 16.41 20.55 -28.33
C GLN A 2 16.44 19.97 -26.90
N ALA A 3 15.92 20.72 -25.92
CA ALA A 3 15.80 20.25 -24.53
C ALA A 3 14.87 19.03 -24.41
N LEU A 4 13.74 19.06 -25.13
CA LEU A 4 12.75 17.99 -25.15
C LEU A 4 13.31 16.70 -25.73
N LYS A 5 14.14 16.82 -26.78
CA LYS A 5 14.82 15.67 -27.41
C LYS A 5 15.82 15.03 -26.44
N GLY A 6 16.57 15.84 -25.69
CA GLY A 6 17.53 15.36 -24.69
C GLY A 6 16.87 14.59 -23.54
N GLU A 7 15.74 15.08 -23.03
CA GLU A 7 14.98 14.41 -21.97
C GLU A 7 14.44 13.04 -22.42
N LEU A 8 13.90 12.96 -23.64
CA LEU A 8 13.40 11.70 -24.21
C LEU A 8 14.52 10.68 -24.42
N GLU A 9 15.68 11.11 -24.91
CA GLU A 9 16.84 10.23 -25.08
C GLU A 9 17.37 9.71 -23.74
N PHE A 10 17.39 10.56 -22.71
CA PHE A 10 17.76 10.15 -21.36
C PHE A 10 16.77 9.14 -20.78
N GLU A 11 15.46 9.41 -20.86
CA GLU A 11 14.42 8.49 -20.36
C GLU A 11 14.53 7.11 -21.04
N ASN A 12 14.72 7.07 -22.35
CA ASN A 12 14.86 5.82 -23.08
C ASN A 12 16.07 5.01 -22.60
N LYS A 13 17.23 5.66 -22.39
CA LYS A 13 18.43 4.99 -21.88
C LYS A 13 18.22 4.45 -20.47
N VAL A 14 17.54 5.19 -19.60
CA VAL A 14 17.19 4.71 -18.25
C VAL A 14 16.26 3.50 -18.31
N ARG A 15 15.28 3.50 -19.23
CA ARG A 15 14.39 2.36 -19.45
C ARG A 15 15.10 1.12 -20.00
N ASP A 16 16.06 1.29 -20.90
CA ASP A 16 16.87 0.19 -21.42
C ASP A 16 17.75 -0.41 -20.32
N LEU A 17 18.41 0.45 -19.53
CA LEU A 17 19.21 0.01 -18.39
C LEU A 17 18.38 -0.74 -17.34
N MET A 18 17.15 -0.28 -17.06
CA MET A 18 16.23 -1.01 -16.18
C MET A 18 15.92 -2.41 -16.70
N LYS A 19 15.72 -2.58 -18.02
CA LYS A 19 15.46 -3.88 -18.63
C LYS A 19 16.67 -4.79 -18.59
N GLU A 20 17.86 -4.27 -18.91
CA GLU A 20 19.11 -5.05 -18.95
C GLU A 20 19.44 -5.69 -17.59
N TYR A 21 19.14 -4.98 -16.50
CA TYR A 21 19.42 -5.44 -15.13
C TYR A 21 18.19 -5.99 -14.39
N ASP A 22 17.07 -6.20 -15.10
CA ASP A 22 15.77 -6.64 -14.56
C ASP A 22 15.37 -5.84 -13.30
N LYS A 23 15.56 -4.51 -13.35
CA LYS A 23 15.25 -3.60 -12.25
C LYS A 23 13.92 -2.93 -12.47
N SER A 24 13.11 -2.91 -11.41
CA SER A 24 11.90 -2.11 -11.42
C SER A 24 12.23 -0.62 -11.18
N PRO A 25 11.35 0.32 -11.60
CA PRO A 25 11.52 1.73 -11.26
C PRO A 25 11.64 2.00 -9.75
N LYS A 26 11.05 1.14 -8.91
CA LYS A 26 11.20 1.22 -7.45
C LYS A 26 12.61 0.87 -6.99
N ASP A 27 13.24 -0.12 -7.60
CA ASP A 27 14.64 -0.47 -7.31
C ASP A 27 15.57 0.66 -7.73
N VAL A 28 15.33 1.29 -8.88
CA VAL A 28 16.11 2.45 -9.32
C VAL A 28 15.97 3.63 -8.36
N LEU A 29 14.74 3.93 -7.90
CA LEU A 29 14.51 4.94 -6.87
C LEU A 29 15.25 4.61 -5.56
N GLN A 30 15.24 3.34 -5.14
CA GLN A 30 15.97 2.90 -3.94
C GLN A 30 17.49 3.06 -4.09
N ILE A 31 18.04 2.76 -5.27
CA ILE A 31 19.46 2.96 -5.57
C ILE A 31 19.81 4.45 -5.58
N LEU A 32 19.01 5.28 -6.26
CA LEU A 32 19.20 6.73 -6.28
C LEU A 32 19.10 7.32 -4.86
N SER A 33 18.17 6.86 -4.05
CA SER A 33 18.04 7.19 -2.63
C SER A 33 19.24 6.81 -1.77
N ALA A 34 19.93 5.72 -2.11
CA ALA A 34 21.15 5.30 -1.41
C ALA A 34 22.38 6.12 -1.84
N ILE A 35 22.42 6.58 -3.09
CA ILE A 35 23.49 7.42 -3.64
C ILE A 35 23.34 8.87 -3.14
N ASP A 36 22.12 9.40 -3.18
CA ASP A 36 21.79 10.73 -2.72
C ASP A 36 20.56 10.68 -1.79
N PRO A 37 20.76 10.77 -0.47
CA PRO A 37 19.67 10.76 0.50
C PRO A 37 18.66 11.90 0.31
N SER A 38 19.01 13.01 -0.38
CA SER A 38 18.11 14.13 -0.63
C SER A 38 17.00 13.78 -1.64
N VAL A 39 17.25 12.86 -2.58
CA VAL A 39 16.22 12.41 -3.53
C VAL A 39 15.20 11.49 -2.88
N SER A 40 15.54 10.88 -1.74
CA SER A 40 14.62 10.10 -0.89
C SER A 40 13.53 10.96 -0.25
N GLY A 41 13.74 12.28 -0.17
CA GLY A 41 12.79 13.26 0.34
C GLY A 41 11.67 13.60 -0.63
N ALA A 42 11.88 13.35 -1.93
CA ALA A 42 10.82 13.34 -2.92
C ALA A 42 10.08 12.00 -2.85
N LYS A 43 9.45 11.73 -1.70
CA LYS A 43 8.16 11.04 -1.76
C LYS A 43 7.29 11.96 -2.59
N ALA A 44 7.29 11.73 -3.91
CA ALA A 44 6.18 12.12 -4.73
C ALA A 44 4.97 11.69 -3.93
N ASP A 45 4.17 12.70 -3.56
CA ASP A 45 2.77 12.56 -3.23
C ASP A 45 2.16 11.75 -4.37
N THR A 46 2.33 10.42 -4.34
CA THR A 46 1.53 9.49 -5.10
C THR A 46 0.21 9.45 -4.37
N THR A 47 -0.50 10.55 -4.58
CA THR A 47 -1.88 10.64 -5.02
C THR A 47 -2.91 10.14 -4.05
N THR A 48 -4.00 10.92 -4.01
CA THR A 48 -5.29 10.66 -3.37
C THR A 48 -5.32 11.07 -1.90
N GLY A 49 -6.23 12.00 -1.61
CA GLY A 49 -6.38 12.59 -0.29
C GLY A 49 -6.21 11.56 0.81
N SER A 50 -5.32 11.87 1.77
CA SER A 50 -5.14 11.11 3.00
C SER A 50 -6.45 11.14 3.77
N ARG A 51 -7.40 10.32 3.35
CA ARG A 51 -8.44 9.83 4.23
C ARG A 51 -7.65 9.04 5.27
N PRO A 52 -7.70 9.43 6.55
CA PRO A 52 -6.89 8.81 7.59
C PRO A 52 -6.93 7.30 7.44
N LYS A 53 -5.75 6.70 7.31
CA LYS A 53 -5.57 5.25 7.10
C LYS A 53 -6.32 4.58 8.25
N ARG A 54 -7.49 4.00 7.95
CA ARG A 54 -8.41 3.52 8.99
C ARG A 54 -7.65 2.54 9.89
N PRO A 55 -7.79 2.66 11.22
CA PRO A 55 -7.07 1.79 12.14
C PRO A 55 -7.36 0.33 11.80
N MET A 56 -6.31 -0.50 11.85
CA MET A 56 -6.48 -1.95 11.78
C MET A 56 -7.30 -2.37 12.99
N LYS A 57 -8.47 -2.96 12.76
CA LYS A 57 -9.30 -3.54 13.79
C LYS A 57 -9.11 -5.05 13.75
N THR A 58 -8.74 -5.62 14.88
CA THR A 58 -8.71 -7.08 15.06
C THR A 58 -10.05 -7.51 15.63
N TYR A 59 -10.62 -8.61 15.18
CA TYR A 59 -11.83 -9.20 15.76
C TYR A 59 -11.55 -10.66 16.06
N LYS A 60 -11.95 -11.12 17.24
CA LYS A 60 -11.77 -12.51 17.64
C LYS A 60 -13.13 -13.14 17.97
N ASN A 61 -13.53 -14.15 17.19
CA ASN A 61 -14.77 -14.86 17.44
C ASN A 61 -14.59 -15.84 18.63
N PRO A 62 -15.35 -15.70 19.74
CA PRO A 62 -15.25 -16.61 20.89
C PRO A 62 -15.85 -18.00 20.61
N HIS A 63 -16.70 -18.15 19.59
CA HIS A 63 -17.37 -19.40 19.26
C HIS A 63 -16.51 -20.32 18.39
N THR A 64 -15.71 -19.76 17.47
CA THR A 64 -14.85 -20.53 16.55
C THR A 64 -13.36 -20.36 16.81
N GLY A 65 -12.97 -19.35 17.60
CA GLY A 65 -11.56 -19.00 17.84
C GLY A 65 -10.89 -18.26 16.67
N GLU A 66 -11.61 -18.02 15.56
CA GLU A 66 -11.08 -17.34 14.39
C GLU A 66 -10.78 -15.86 14.68
N VAL A 67 -9.65 -15.37 14.15
CA VAL A 67 -9.19 -13.99 14.30
C VAL A 67 -9.12 -13.32 12.94
N VAL A 68 -9.79 -12.17 12.80
CA VAL A 68 -9.84 -11.39 11.56
C VAL A 68 -9.22 -10.02 11.79
N LYS A 69 -8.21 -9.67 11.00
CA LYS A 69 -7.61 -8.34 10.99
C LYS A 69 -8.10 -7.59 9.76
N THR A 70 -8.88 -6.53 9.96
CA THR A 70 -9.41 -5.73 8.85
C THR A 70 -9.24 -4.23 9.08
N ARG A 71 -9.03 -3.48 8.01
CA ARG A 71 -9.03 -2.00 8.03
C ARG A 71 -10.40 -1.41 7.73
N GLY A 72 -11.45 -2.24 7.61
CA GLY A 72 -12.80 -1.79 7.27
C GLY A 72 -13.90 -2.82 7.58
N GLY A 73 -15.14 -2.36 7.61
CA GLY A 73 -16.29 -3.22 7.95
C GLY A 73 -16.65 -4.26 6.88
N ASN A 74 -16.25 -4.07 5.62
CA ASN A 74 -16.61 -4.95 4.50
C ASN A 74 -15.62 -6.11 4.35
N HIS A 75 -15.63 -7.03 5.30
CA HIS A 75 -14.81 -8.25 5.27
C HIS A 75 -15.73 -9.46 5.34
N LYS A 76 -15.56 -10.43 4.43
CA LYS A 76 -16.47 -11.57 4.24
C LYS A 76 -16.76 -12.30 5.55
N THR A 77 -15.72 -12.69 6.28
CA THR A 77 -15.82 -13.37 7.57
C THR A 77 -16.55 -12.55 8.63
N LEU A 78 -16.35 -11.22 8.65
CA LEU A 78 -17.05 -10.33 9.58
C LEU A 78 -18.53 -10.22 9.21
N ASN A 79 -18.87 -10.20 7.92
CA ASN A 79 -20.26 -10.21 7.48
C ASN A 79 -20.95 -11.54 7.83
N GLU A 80 -20.25 -12.67 7.68
CA GLU A 80 -20.76 -13.98 8.09
C GLU A 80 -21.01 -14.05 9.60
N TRP A 81 -20.09 -13.54 10.42
CA TRP A 81 -20.31 -13.46 11.86
C TRP A 81 -21.48 -12.55 12.20
N ARG A 82 -21.65 -11.42 11.51
CA ARG A 82 -22.78 -10.50 11.76
C ARG A 82 -24.12 -11.13 11.37
N GLN A 83 -24.15 -11.98 10.34
CA GLN A 83 -25.34 -12.75 9.99
C GLN A 83 -25.66 -13.81 11.06
N LYS A 84 -24.64 -14.49 11.59
CA LYS A 84 -24.84 -15.60 12.56
C LYS A 84 -25.10 -15.13 13.99
N HIS A 85 -24.41 -14.10 14.45
CA HIS A 85 -24.38 -13.67 15.85
C HIS A 85 -24.93 -12.25 16.05
N GLY A 86 -25.29 -11.55 14.97
CA GLY A 86 -25.74 -10.17 15.02
C GLY A 86 -24.60 -9.15 15.01
N LYS A 87 -24.91 -7.93 14.56
CA LYS A 87 -23.93 -6.86 14.39
C LYS A 87 -23.30 -6.41 15.72
N GLU A 88 -24.10 -6.32 16.78
CA GLU A 88 -23.68 -5.82 18.09
C GLU A 88 -22.71 -6.78 18.79
N ALA A 89 -23.01 -8.09 18.74
CA ALA A 89 -22.12 -9.11 19.29
C ALA A 89 -20.74 -9.08 18.62
N VAL A 90 -20.71 -9.04 17.29
CA VAL A 90 -19.46 -8.99 16.52
C VAL A 90 -18.68 -7.70 16.75
N GLN A 91 -19.38 -6.58 16.99
CA GLN A 91 -18.71 -5.32 17.33
C GLN A 91 -18.05 -5.39 18.70
N SER A 92 -18.64 -6.09 19.67
CA SER A 92 -18.04 -6.30 21.00
C SER A 92 -16.81 -7.22 20.97
N TRP A 93 -16.59 -7.97 19.89
CA TRP A 93 -15.41 -8.84 19.71
C TRP A 93 -14.19 -8.11 19.12
N GLN A 94 -14.31 -6.81 18.85
CA GLN A 94 -13.20 -6.01 18.38
C GLN A 94 -12.13 -5.94 19.48
N GLN A 95 -10.92 -6.39 19.17
CA GLN A 95 -9.71 -6.16 19.94
C GLN A 95 -9.02 -4.93 19.35
N ASP A 96 -8.75 -3.94 20.20
CA ASP A 96 -7.93 -2.76 19.88
C ASP A 96 -6.45 -3.15 19.70
#